data_AF-A0A3B6VW93-F1
#
_entry.id   AF-A0A3B6VW93-F1
#
_cell.length_a   1.000
_cell.length_b   1.000
_cell.length_c   1.000
_cell.angle_alpha   90.00
_cell.angle_beta   90.00
_cell.angle_gamma   90.00
#
_symmetry.space_group_name_H-M   'P 1'
#
loop_
_entity.id
_entity.type
_entity.pdbx_description
1 polymer ?
#
loop_
_entity_poly.entity_id
_entity_poly.type
_entity_poly.pdbx_seq_one_letter_code
_entity_poly.pdbx_strand_id
1 'polypeptide(L)'
;MPDNKEIVTLKKELFEGEYSDILKAISSSNTFLAKSTIESYLREFSADNNKRKLNAIELFVAEYSKLHYYDDGSVIKVIDELFKYKTINSIKNITFDTNINNALLYGDFVRFIFALYFGKYQEELNIIIKYIYESISVISHNLVSNFDKDKINIIKSSSVYRNIFDVLALFSEMAGDARSRAEVMHYKSYITANVMQDYRALIGPDMIKTAICFEEIEDNERAINIYKSITSDFECVLSSIVYGNYKEEDRDEDYISLVSLWQAYDGIQRIENTNAYEEKMDIIEKSIHKIIS
;
A
#
# COMPACT_ATOMS: atom_id res chain seq x y z
N MET A 1 -2.31 5.83 35.06
CA MET A 1 -2.65 6.25 33.69
C MET A 1 -1.45 6.99 33.13
N PRO A 2 -0.94 6.66 31.93
CA PRO A 2 0.11 7.44 31.30
C PRO A 2 -0.44 8.85 31.04
N ASP A 3 0.29 9.88 31.47
CA ASP A 3 -0.09 11.29 31.31
C ASP A 3 0.05 11.68 29.84
N ASN A 4 -1.05 11.57 29.08
CA ASN A 4 -1.11 11.65 27.61
C ASN A 4 -1.01 13.08 27.05
N LYS A 5 -0.35 14.00 27.77
CA LYS A 5 -0.29 15.44 27.47
C LYS A 5 0.34 15.74 26.11
N GLU A 6 1.29 14.94 25.67
CA GLU A 6 1.96 15.10 24.37
C GLU A 6 1.02 14.74 23.20
N ILE A 7 0.27 13.64 23.29
CA ILE A 7 -0.75 13.28 22.27
C ILE A 7 -1.88 14.32 22.23
N VAL A 8 -2.27 14.86 23.39
CA VAL A 8 -3.26 15.95 23.47
C VAL A 8 -2.73 17.24 22.82
N THR A 9 -1.44 17.55 22.99
CA THR A 9 -0.79 18.71 22.36
C THR A 9 -0.68 18.52 20.85
N LEU A 10 -0.27 17.33 20.39
CA LEU A 10 -0.20 16.95 18.98
C LEU A 10 -1.56 17.11 18.28
N LYS A 11 -2.65 16.66 18.91
CA LYS A 11 -4.01 16.87 18.40
C LYS A 11 -4.32 18.36 18.23
N LYS A 12 -4.00 19.16 19.24
CA LYS A 12 -4.31 20.59 19.24
C LYS A 12 -3.54 21.32 18.14
N GLU A 13 -2.27 21.00 17.95
CA GLU A 13 -1.43 21.62 16.92
C GLU A 13 -1.85 21.22 15.49
N LEU A 14 -2.20 19.94 15.28
CA LEU A 14 -2.59 19.42 13.96
C LEU A 14 -4.00 19.84 13.51
N PHE A 15 -4.99 19.80 14.41
CA PHE A 15 -6.40 19.94 14.01
C PHE A 15 -7.07 21.23 14.47
N GLU A 16 -6.48 21.94 15.43
CA GLU A 16 -7.04 23.14 16.03
C GLU A 16 -6.07 24.34 15.96
N GLY A 17 -4.87 24.15 15.40
CA GLY A 17 -3.80 25.13 15.26
C GLY A 17 -3.50 25.53 13.81
N GLU A 18 -2.39 26.25 13.59
CA GLU A 18 -1.97 26.81 12.29
C GLU A 18 -1.82 25.75 11.18
N TYR A 19 -1.58 24.49 11.54
CA TYR A 19 -1.39 23.37 10.59
C TYR A 19 -2.70 22.78 10.04
N SER A 20 -3.85 23.12 10.64
CA SER A 20 -5.18 22.76 10.18
C SER A 20 -5.44 23.17 8.71
N ASP A 21 -4.92 24.34 8.32
CA ASP A 21 -5.09 24.87 6.97
C ASP A 21 -4.21 24.16 5.93
N ILE A 22 -3.04 23.65 6.33
CA ILE A 22 -2.12 22.89 5.47
C ILE A 22 -2.69 21.50 5.14
N LEU A 23 -3.48 20.92 6.05
CA LEU A 23 -4.17 19.64 5.85
C LEU A 23 -5.35 19.72 4.86
N LYS A 24 -5.77 20.92 4.40
CA LYS A 24 -6.90 21.10 3.47
C LYS A 24 -6.57 20.74 2.01
N ALA A 25 -5.29 20.76 1.63
CA ALA A 25 -4.84 20.43 0.27
C ALA A 25 -4.70 18.91 0.04
N ILE A 26 -4.76 18.10 1.10
CA ILE A 26 -4.79 16.65 1.02
C ILE A 26 -6.21 16.22 0.64
N SER A 27 -6.38 15.08 -0.04
CA SER A 27 -7.71 14.53 -0.31
C SER A 27 -8.52 14.46 0.99
N SER A 28 -9.82 14.78 0.92
CA SER A 28 -10.72 14.77 2.09
C SER A 28 -10.69 13.45 2.86
N SER A 29 -10.37 12.34 2.18
CA SER A 29 -10.21 11.00 2.75
C SER A 29 -8.98 10.89 3.66
N ASN A 30 -7.84 11.49 3.29
CA ASN A 30 -6.58 11.41 4.04
C ASN A 30 -6.59 12.29 5.30
N THR A 31 -7.21 13.46 5.22
CA THR A 31 -7.39 14.35 6.38
C THR A 31 -8.35 13.73 7.40
N PHE A 32 -9.39 13.02 6.95
CA PHE A 32 -10.27 12.21 7.79
C PHE A 32 -9.52 11.06 8.48
N LEU A 33 -8.70 10.31 7.73
CA LEU A 33 -7.81 9.25 8.20
C LEU A 33 -6.88 9.72 9.33
N ALA A 34 -6.15 10.82 9.13
CA ALA A 34 -5.23 11.37 10.12
C ALA A 34 -5.97 11.85 11.39
N LYS A 35 -7.10 12.54 11.19
CA LYS A 35 -7.92 13.07 12.29
C LYS A 35 -8.46 11.97 13.18
N SER A 36 -9.04 10.93 12.58
CA SER A 36 -9.68 9.91 13.39
C SER A 36 -8.72 8.84 13.93
N THR A 37 -7.55 8.68 13.31
CA THR A 37 -6.42 7.98 13.94
C THR A 37 -6.01 8.65 15.26
N ILE A 38 -5.80 9.97 15.27
CA ILE A 38 -5.43 10.69 16.50
C ILE A 38 -6.59 10.74 17.50
N GLU A 39 -7.82 10.96 17.04
CA GLU A 39 -8.98 10.95 17.91
C GLU A 39 -9.24 9.56 18.53
N SER A 40 -8.95 8.48 17.83
CA SER A 40 -9.06 7.13 18.39
C SER A 40 -7.91 6.78 19.36
N TYR A 41 -6.71 7.37 19.21
CA TYR A 41 -5.65 7.29 20.24
C TYR A 41 -6.05 8.01 21.54
N LEU A 42 -6.92 9.02 21.44
CA LEU A 42 -7.39 9.82 22.57
C LEU A 42 -8.68 9.31 23.22
N ARG A 43 -9.57 8.65 22.47
CA ARG A 43 -10.91 8.26 22.93
C ARG A 43 -10.98 6.95 23.73
N GLU A 44 -10.06 5.99 23.54
CA GLU A 44 -10.29 4.62 24.03
C GLU A 44 -9.11 3.97 24.76
N PHE A 45 -8.77 4.53 25.92
CA PHE A 45 -8.41 3.68 27.06
C PHE A 45 -9.55 3.75 28.09
N SER A 46 -10.69 3.13 27.77
CA SER A 46 -11.71 2.90 28.79
C SER A 46 -11.10 2.00 29.87
N ALA A 47 -11.21 2.42 31.12
CA ALA A 47 -10.54 1.90 32.30
C ALA A 47 -10.72 0.41 32.63
N ASP A 48 -11.50 -0.34 31.84
CA ASP A 48 -11.98 -1.68 32.22
C ASP A 48 -11.37 -2.87 31.47
N ASN A 49 -10.46 -2.73 30.48
CA ASN A 49 -9.89 -3.94 29.84
C ASN A 49 -8.51 -3.87 29.16
N ASN A 50 -7.71 -2.80 29.32
CA ASN A 50 -6.33 -2.70 28.78
C ASN A 50 -6.16 -3.04 27.29
N LYS A 51 -7.23 -3.02 26.48
CA LYS A 51 -7.23 -3.31 25.05
C LYS A 51 -8.08 -2.27 24.33
N ARG A 52 -7.52 -1.63 23.30
CA ARG A 52 -8.18 -0.59 22.48
C ARG A 52 -8.89 -1.25 21.29
N LYS A 53 -10.20 -1.04 21.14
CA LYS A 53 -10.99 -1.63 20.04
C LYS A 53 -11.03 -0.67 18.86
N LEU A 54 -10.16 -0.89 17.89
CA LEU A 54 -10.09 -0.02 16.71
C LEU A 54 -11.06 -0.49 15.65
N ASN A 55 -11.91 0.40 15.18
CA ASN A 55 -12.73 0.16 14.00
C ASN A 55 -11.83 0.23 12.75
N ALA A 56 -11.82 -0.82 11.94
CA ALA A 56 -11.19 -0.81 10.61
C ALA A 56 -11.85 0.17 9.62
N ILE A 57 -12.88 0.90 10.08
CA ILE A 57 -13.74 1.86 9.36
C ILE A 57 -12.98 2.96 8.62
N GLU A 58 -11.67 3.12 8.86
CA GLU A 58 -10.91 4.21 8.25
C GLU A 58 -9.71 3.72 7.45
N LEU A 59 -9.62 2.41 7.19
CA LEU A 59 -8.60 1.84 6.32
C LEU A 59 -9.24 1.43 4.97
N PHE A 60 -9.11 2.33 4.01
CA PHE A 60 -8.89 2.02 2.58
C PHE A 60 -9.97 1.34 1.71
N VAL A 61 -11.01 0.65 2.20
CA VAL A 61 -12.16 0.26 1.35
C VAL A 61 -13.44 0.01 2.17
N ALA A 62 -14.61 0.36 1.62
CA ALA A 62 -15.93 0.24 2.26
C ALA A 62 -16.31 -1.17 2.76
N GLU A 63 -15.73 -2.23 2.18
CA GLU A 63 -16.07 -3.63 2.47
C GLU A 63 -15.57 -4.14 3.83
N TYR A 64 -14.63 -3.44 4.48
CA TYR A 64 -14.05 -3.87 5.76
C TYR A 64 -14.49 -3.04 6.98
N SER A 65 -15.53 -2.21 6.81
CA SER A 65 -16.11 -1.33 7.84
C SER A 65 -16.62 -2.02 9.12
N LYS A 66 -16.58 -3.36 9.19
CA LYS A 66 -17.01 -4.14 10.37
C LYS A 66 -15.86 -4.86 11.09
N LEU A 67 -14.63 -4.78 10.57
CA LEU A 67 -13.48 -5.37 11.26
C LEU A 67 -13.10 -4.52 12.46
N HIS A 68 -12.84 -5.18 13.59
CA HIS A 68 -12.29 -4.55 14.77
C HIS A 68 -11.04 -5.31 15.20
N TYR A 69 -10.01 -4.60 15.62
CA TYR A 69 -8.86 -5.22 16.26
C TYR A 69 -8.58 -4.62 17.63
N TYR A 70 -7.88 -5.39 18.44
CA TYR A 70 -7.49 -5.01 19.79
C TYR A 70 -6.00 -4.69 19.80
N ASP A 71 -5.66 -3.41 20.01
CA ASP A 71 -4.31 -3.01 20.38
C ASP A 71 -4.14 -3.23 21.89
N ASP A 72 -3.13 -4.00 22.28
CA ASP A 72 -2.75 -4.30 23.66
C ASP A 72 -1.96 -3.17 24.34
N GLY A 73 -1.91 -2.00 23.68
CA GLY A 73 -1.15 -0.82 24.08
C GLY A 73 0.27 -0.81 23.53
N SER A 74 0.62 -1.73 22.63
CA SER A 74 1.94 -1.79 21.99
C SER A 74 2.22 -0.54 21.14
N VAL A 75 1.25 -0.05 20.36
CA VAL A 75 1.45 1.17 19.56
C VAL A 75 1.73 2.37 20.46
N ILE A 76 0.95 2.51 21.53
CA ILE A 76 1.06 3.66 22.42
C ILE A 76 2.35 3.62 23.23
N LYS A 77 2.85 2.43 23.59
CA LYS A 77 4.19 2.28 24.17
C LYS A 77 5.27 2.75 23.20
N VAL A 78 5.16 2.41 21.92
CA VAL A 78 6.13 2.87 20.89
C VAL A 78 6.05 4.38 20.70
N ILE A 79 4.85 4.96 20.65
CA ILE A 79 4.64 6.40 20.54
C ILE A 79 5.23 7.13 21.77
N ASP A 80 4.93 6.64 22.97
CA ASP A 80 5.43 7.21 24.23
C ASP A 80 6.96 7.13 24.30
N GLU A 81 7.54 6.00 23.88
CA GLU A 81 8.99 5.82 23.80
C GLU A 81 9.62 6.80 22.80
N LEU A 82 9.00 6.97 21.63
CA LEU A 82 9.49 7.85 20.58
C LEU A 82 9.55 9.30 21.06
N PHE A 83 8.50 9.81 21.69
CA PHE A 83 8.48 11.21 22.13
C PHE A 83 9.41 11.45 23.33
N LYS A 84 9.41 10.56 24.32
CA LYS A 84 10.20 10.72 25.55
C LYS A 84 11.69 10.45 25.38
N TYR A 85 12.03 9.43 24.59
CA TYR A 85 13.40 8.90 24.52
C TYR A 85 14.02 8.98 23.14
N LYS A 86 13.28 9.41 22.11
CA LYS A 86 13.73 9.41 20.70
C LYS A 86 14.19 8.03 20.24
N THR A 87 13.53 6.98 20.73
CA THR A 87 13.79 5.59 20.35
C THR A 87 12.49 4.84 20.15
N ILE A 88 12.55 3.74 19.41
CA ILE A 88 11.42 2.84 19.16
C ILE A 88 11.80 1.39 19.44
N ASN A 89 12.65 1.10 20.42
CA ASN A 89 13.10 -0.27 20.69
C ASN A 89 11.94 -1.23 20.96
N SER A 90 10.87 -0.75 21.57
CA SER A 90 9.66 -1.53 21.81
C SER A 90 8.97 -2.00 20.53
N ILE A 91 9.17 -1.32 19.39
CA ILE A 91 8.59 -1.73 18.10
C ILE A 91 9.15 -3.08 17.64
N LYS A 92 10.39 -3.43 18.04
CA LYS A 92 11.03 -4.70 17.69
C LYS A 92 10.37 -5.92 18.33
N ASN A 93 9.54 -5.69 19.36
CA ASN A 93 8.76 -6.74 20.00
C ASN A 93 7.41 -6.96 19.29
N ILE A 94 7.10 -6.16 18.27
CA ILE A 94 5.90 -6.29 17.46
C ILE A 94 6.25 -7.13 16.23
N THR A 95 5.58 -8.26 16.09
CA THR A 95 5.70 -9.08 14.89
C THR A 95 4.63 -8.65 13.89
N PHE A 96 5.03 -7.97 12.82
CA PHE A 96 4.16 -7.75 11.66
C PHE A 96 4.06 -9.04 10.84
N ASP A 97 3.29 -10.00 11.35
CA ASP A 97 3.11 -11.32 10.73
C ASP A 97 1.91 -11.36 9.76
N THR A 98 1.52 -12.59 9.40
CA THR A 98 0.43 -12.91 8.48
C THR A 98 -0.97 -12.67 9.07
N ASN A 99 -1.09 -12.25 10.33
CA ASN A 99 -2.37 -11.96 10.99
C ASN A 99 -2.88 -10.57 10.60
N ILE A 100 -4.19 -10.48 10.33
CA ILE A 100 -4.86 -9.23 9.95
C ILE A 100 -4.75 -8.14 11.04
N ASN A 101 -4.72 -8.51 12.32
CA ASN A 101 -4.54 -7.55 13.41
C ASN A 101 -3.16 -6.89 13.35
N ASN A 102 -2.13 -7.65 12.97
CA ASN A 102 -0.78 -7.14 12.85
C ASN A 102 -0.62 -6.28 11.58
N ALA A 103 -1.35 -6.60 10.50
CA ALA A 103 -1.46 -5.72 9.34
C ALA A 103 -2.09 -4.38 9.69
N LEU A 104 -3.19 -4.38 10.44
CA LEU A 104 -3.85 -3.15 10.88
C LEU A 104 -2.96 -2.33 11.82
N LEU A 105 -2.21 -2.99 12.70
CA LEU A 105 -1.21 -2.38 13.58
C LEU A 105 -0.09 -1.67 12.79
N TYR A 106 0.40 -2.31 11.72
CA TYR A 106 1.35 -1.68 10.81
C TYR A 106 0.75 -0.45 10.13
N GLY A 107 -0.52 -0.52 9.71
CA GLY A 107 -1.25 0.61 9.14
C GLY A 107 -1.36 1.81 10.09
N ASP A 108 -1.52 1.56 11.39
CA ASP A 108 -1.52 2.60 12.42
C ASP A 108 -0.18 3.35 12.51
N PHE A 109 0.95 2.64 12.41
CA PHE A 109 2.26 3.31 12.33
C PHE A 109 2.43 4.12 11.06
N VAL A 110 1.94 3.63 9.91
CA VAL A 110 1.93 4.41 8.66
C VAL A 110 1.10 5.69 8.80
N ARG A 111 -0.06 5.64 9.45
CA ARG A 111 -0.84 6.86 9.73
C ARG A 111 -0.11 7.81 10.67
N PHE A 112 0.58 7.26 11.67
CA PHE A 112 1.35 8.06 12.61
C PHE A 112 2.53 8.78 11.92
N ILE A 113 3.14 8.19 10.88
CA ILE A 113 4.11 8.88 10.01
C ILE A 113 3.51 10.16 9.41
N PHE A 114 2.29 10.09 8.86
CA PHE A 114 1.62 11.28 8.32
C PHE A 114 1.37 12.34 9.41
N ALA A 115 0.93 11.92 10.59
CA ALA A 115 0.71 12.82 11.71
C ALA A 115 2.00 13.56 12.11
N LEU A 116 3.13 12.86 12.20
CA LEU A 116 4.43 13.46 12.52
C LEU A 116 4.90 14.42 11.43
N TYR A 117 4.77 14.03 10.16
CA TYR A 117 5.16 14.85 9.02
C TYR A 117 4.41 16.19 8.99
N PHE A 118 3.08 16.17 9.14
CA PHE A 118 2.29 17.40 9.17
C PHE A 118 2.44 18.19 10.46
N GLY A 119 2.74 17.51 11.57
CA GLY A 119 3.04 18.14 12.85
C GLY A 119 4.45 18.73 12.91
N LYS A 120 5.27 18.54 11.86
CA LYS A 120 6.67 18.97 11.77
C LYS A 120 7.59 18.35 12.85
N TYR A 121 7.27 17.14 13.31
CA TYR A 121 8.09 16.36 14.25
C TYR A 121 9.14 15.54 13.51
N GLN A 122 10.10 16.25 12.91
CA GLN A 122 10.98 15.64 11.90
C GLN A 122 12.02 14.68 12.46
N GLU A 123 12.46 14.89 13.70
CA GLU A 123 13.35 13.94 14.37
C GLU A 123 12.63 12.60 14.62
N GLU A 124 11.43 12.66 15.19
CA GLU A 124 10.59 11.50 15.47
C GLU A 124 10.18 10.78 14.19
N LEU A 125 9.78 11.55 13.17
CA LEU A 125 9.44 11.05 11.84
C LEU A 125 10.59 10.22 11.26
N ASN A 126 11.80 10.75 11.26
CA ASN A 126 12.97 10.07 10.69
C ASN A 126 13.29 8.74 11.38
N ILE A 127 13.01 8.64 12.69
CA ILE A 127 13.22 7.41 13.45
C ILE A 127 12.19 6.35 13.06
N ILE A 128 10.90 6.69 13.10
CA ILE A 128 9.85 5.72 12.83
C ILE A 128 9.81 5.30 11.36
N ILE A 129 10.00 6.24 10.45
CA ILE A 129 9.87 5.99 9.01
C ILE A 129 10.89 4.96 8.53
N LYS A 130 12.14 5.05 9.03
CA LYS A 130 13.20 4.11 8.71
C LYS A 130 12.78 2.67 9.03
N TYR A 131 12.26 2.45 10.24
CA TYR A 131 11.84 1.12 10.66
C TYR A 131 10.65 0.59 9.85
N ILE A 132 9.70 1.47 9.55
CA ILE A 132 8.51 1.10 8.77
C ILE A 132 8.89 0.68 7.35
N TYR A 133 9.81 1.38 6.68
CA TYR A 133 10.33 0.95 5.38
C TYR A 133 11.13 -0.36 5.46
N GLU A 134 12.04 -0.50 6.43
CA GLU A 134 12.82 -1.73 6.63
C GLU A 134 11.92 -2.96 6.84
N SER A 135 10.76 -2.76 7.49
CA SER A 135 9.81 -3.83 7.78
C SER A 135 9.03 -4.32 6.55
N ILE A 136 8.88 -3.51 5.49
CA ILE A 136 8.09 -3.86 4.30
C ILE A 136 8.60 -5.16 3.68
N SER A 137 9.92 -5.27 3.51
CA SER A 137 10.55 -6.45 2.93
C SER A 137 10.25 -7.69 3.76
N VAL A 138 10.42 -7.59 5.08
CA VAL A 138 10.18 -8.71 6.01
C VAL A 138 8.72 -9.16 5.96
N ILE A 139 7.77 -8.22 6.01
CA ILE A 139 6.33 -8.48 5.92
C ILE A 139 6.01 -9.21 4.62
N SER A 140 6.48 -8.67 3.49
CA SER A 140 6.15 -9.18 2.16
C SER A 140 6.69 -10.59 1.95
N HIS A 141 7.94 -10.85 2.34
CA HIS A 141 8.52 -12.20 2.28
C HIS A 141 7.82 -13.19 3.24
N ASN A 142 7.42 -12.75 4.43
CA ASN A 142 6.69 -13.59 5.37
C ASN A 142 5.30 -13.99 4.85
N LEU A 143 4.58 -13.07 4.18
CA LEU A 143 3.30 -13.37 3.55
C LEU A 143 3.46 -14.42 2.45
N VAL A 144 4.42 -14.22 1.54
CA VAL A 144 4.67 -15.14 0.42
C VAL A 144 5.12 -16.52 0.91
N SER A 145 6.13 -16.58 1.79
CA SER A 145 6.70 -17.86 2.26
C SER A 145 5.74 -18.72 3.09
N ASN A 146 4.68 -18.13 3.65
CA ASN A 146 3.68 -18.86 4.42
C ASN A 146 2.37 -19.08 3.66
N PHE A 147 2.25 -18.62 2.41
CA PHE A 147 1.00 -18.60 1.66
C PHE A 147 0.29 -19.96 1.64
N ASP A 148 1.02 -21.04 1.34
CA ASP A 148 0.44 -22.39 1.28
C ASP A 148 0.01 -22.95 2.64
N LYS A 149 0.51 -22.38 3.75
CA LYS A 149 0.20 -22.84 5.10
C LYS A 149 -1.12 -22.27 5.63
N ASP A 150 -1.50 -21.08 5.19
CA ASP A 150 -2.72 -20.39 5.63
C ASP A 150 -3.27 -19.45 4.55
N LYS A 151 -3.65 -20.04 3.40
CA LYS A 151 -4.02 -19.31 2.18
C LYS A 151 -5.09 -18.24 2.42
N ILE A 152 -6.17 -18.57 3.13
CA ILE A 152 -7.31 -17.66 3.33
C ILE A 152 -6.92 -16.45 4.18
N ASN A 153 -6.23 -16.66 5.31
CA ASN A 153 -5.85 -15.53 6.16
C ASN A 153 -4.76 -14.69 5.51
N ILE A 154 -3.82 -15.30 4.79
CA ILE A 154 -2.76 -14.57 4.09
C ILE A 154 -3.32 -13.73 2.96
N ILE A 155 -4.33 -14.20 2.20
CA ILE A 155 -5.02 -13.36 1.20
C ILE A 155 -5.63 -12.13 1.86
N LYS A 156 -6.35 -12.30 2.98
CA LYS A 156 -6.99 -11.18 3.69
C LYS A 156 -5.97 -10.17 4.21
N SER A 157 -4.93 -10.63 4.89
CA SER A 157 -3.87 -9.77 5.42
C SER A 157 -3.09 -9.09 4.29
N SER A 158 -2.83 -9.79 3.19
CA SER A 158 -2.18 -9.23 2.00
C SER A 158 -3.02 -8.12 1.36
N SER A 159 -4.36 -8.25 1.32
CA SER A 159 -5.24 -7.16 0.87
C SER A 159 -5.11 -5.91 1.74
N VAL A 160 -4.99 -6.09 3.06
CA VAL A 160 -4.80 -4.97 3.99
C VAL A 160 -3.42 -4.33 3.80
N TYR A 161 -2.34 -5.12 3.75
CA TYR A 161 -1.00 -4.60 3.54
C TYR A 161 -0.83 -3.90 2.19
N ARG A 162 -1.39 -4.45 1.10
CA ARG A 162 -1.35 -3.80 -0.22
C ARG A 162 -1.95 -2.40 -0.18
N ASN A 163 -3.09 -2.24 0.50
CA ASN A 163 -3.72 -0.94 0.69
C ASN A 163 -2.86 0.00 1.56
N ILE A 164 -2.24 -0.52 2.63
CA ILE A 164 -1.33 0.26 3.48
C ILE A 164 -0.11 0.73 2.67
N PHE A 165 0.41 -0.10 1.77
CA PHE A 165 1.52 0.25 0.89
C PHE A 165 1.16 1.33 -0.12
N ASP A 166 -0.08 1.39 -0.63
CA ASP A 166 -0.53 2.54 -1.44
C ASP A 166 -0.43 3.86 -0.67
N VAL A 167 -0.80 3.87 0.61
CA VAL A 167 -0.69 5.06 1.48
C VAL A 167 0.76 5.46 1.70
N LEU A 168 1.62 4.47 1.94
CA LEU A 168 3.03 4.72 2.20
C LEU A 168 3.77 5.16 0.93
N ALA A 169 3.36 4.65 -0.23
CA ALA A 169 3.83 5.14 -1.54
C ALA A 169 3.40 6.60 -1.77
N LEU A 170 2.15 6.96 -1.43
CA LEU A 170 1.69 8.35 -1.46
C LEU A 170 2.49 9.24 -0.50
N PHE A 171 2.80 8.76 0.71
CA PHE A 171 3.68 9.48 1.63
C PHE A 171 5.04 9.76 0.99
N SER A 172 5.65 8.73 0.38
CA SER A 172 6.94 8.82 -0.29
C SER A 172 6.93 9.89 -1.38
N GLU A 173 5.86 9.93 -2.19
CA GLU A 173 5.63 10.95 -3.21
C GLU A 173 5.61 12.36 -2.62
N MET A 174 4.80 12.57 -1.58
CA MET A 174 4.68 13.86 -0.90
C MET A 174 5.98 14.33 -0.25
N ALA A 175 6.77 13.37 0.26
CA ALA A 175 8.09 13.64 0.82
C ALA A 175 9.17 13.89 -0.25
N GLY A 176 8.86 13.70 -1.54
CA GLY A 176 9.83 13.81 -2.63
C GLY A 176 10.82 12.64 -2.70
N ASP A 177 10.51 11.50 -2.09
CA ASP A 177 11.35 10.31 -2.06
C ASP A 177 10.87 9.27 -3.09
N ALA A 178 11.20 9.53 -4.37
CA ALA A 178 10.81 8.66 -5.47
C ALA A 178 11.37 7.23 -5.34
N ARG A 179 12.55 7.06 -4.71
CA ARG A 179 13.17 5.74 -4.51
C ARG A 179 12.41 4.91 -3.50
N SER A 180 12.08 5.48 -2.34
CA SER A 180 11.22 4.80 -1.36
C SER A 180 9.85 4.46 -1.95
N ARG A 181 9.27 5.34 -2.77
CA ARG A 181 8.01 5.05 -3.49
C ARG A 181 8.14 3.82 -4.37
N ALA A 182 9.19 3.74 -5.19
CA ALA A 182 9.43 2.60 -6.07
C ALA A 182 9.61 1.30 -5.29
N GLU A 183 10.34 1.31 -4.17
CA GLU A 183 10.54 0.13 -3.32
C GLU A 183 9.25 -0.32 -2.61
N VAL A 184 8.42 0.60 -2.11
CA VAL A 184 7.09 0.25 -1.55
C VAL A 184 6.22 -0.41 -2.61
N MET A 185 6.15 0.20 -3.80
CA MET A 185 5.38 -0.34 -4.91
C MET A 185 5.94 -1.68 -5.39
N HIS A 186 7.25 -1.90 -5.32
CA HIS A 186 7.88 -3.18 -5.63
C HIS A 186 7.36 -4.28 -4.70
N TYR A 187 7.37 -4.04 -3.39
CA TYR A 187 6.89 -5.04 -2.43
C TYR A 187 5.37 -5.24 -2.48
N LYS A 188 4.59 -4.21 -2.81
CA LYS A 188 3.16 -4.36 -3.12
C LYS A 188 2.93 -5.31 -4.29
N SER A 189 3.67 -5.10 -5.39
CA SER A 189 3.59 -5.96 -6.58
C SER A 189 4.10 -7.37 -6.31
N TYR A 190 5.15 -7.51 -5.49
CA TYR A 190 5.67 -8.81 -5.06
C TYR A 190 4.60 -9.62 -4.30
N ILE A 191 3.86 -9.01 -3.36
CA ILE A 191 2.73 -9.67 -2.70
C ILE A 191 1.67 -10.07 -3.73
N THR A 192 1.29 -9.14 -4.62
CA THR A 192 0.21 -9.37 -5.59
C THR A 192 0.54 -10.52 -6.54
N ALA A 193 1.74 -10.54 -7.10
CA ALA A 193 2.19 -11.55 -8.05
C ALA A 193 2.33 -12.95 -7.42
N ASN A 194 2.60 -13.05 -6.11
CA ASN A 194 2.86 -14.35 -5.45
C ASN A 194 1.68 -14.88 -4.61
N VAL A 195 0.87 -13.99 -4.01
CA VAL A 195 -0.25 -14.36 -3.13
C VAL A 195 -1.59 -14.21 -3.85
N MET A 196 -1.69 -13.26 -4.78
CA MET A 196 -2.91 -12.90 -5.49
C MET A 196 -2.82 -13.21 -6.99
N GLN A 197 -1.99 -14.18 -7.36
CA GLN A 197 -1.75 -14.57 -8.76
C GLN A 197 -3.03 -14.94 -9.54
N ASP A 198 -4.07 -15.39 -8.83
CA ASP A 198 -5.36 -15.77 -9.41
C ASP A 198 -6.26 -14.54 -9.69
N TYR A 199 -5.84 -13.33 -9.32
CA TYR A 199 -6.58 -12.08 -9.50
C TYR A 199 -5.85 -11.15 -10.48
N ARG A 200 -5.94 -11.44 -11.79
CA ARG A 200 -5.23 -10.72 -12.86
C ARG A 200 -5.57 -9.23 -12.88
N ALA A 201 -6.81 -8.90 -12.52
CA ALA A 201 -7.29 -7.52 -12.36
C ALA A 201 -6.50 -6.70 -11.32
N LEU A 202 -5.76 -7.35 -10.42
CA LEU A 202 -4.90 -6.69 -9.43
C LEU A 202 -3.43 -6.68 -9.87
N ILE A 203 -2.95 -7.78 -10.47
CA ILE A 203 -1.55 -7.96 -10.86
C ILE A 203 -1.12 -6.90 -11.86
N GLY A 204 -1.87 -6.75 -12.96
CA GLY A 204 -1.53 -5.84 -14.04
C GLY A 204 -1.36 -4.39 -13.57
N PRO A 205 -2.40 -3.78 -12.97
CA PRO A 205 -2.33 -2.40 -12.51
C PRO A 205 -1.23 -2.15 -11.46
N ASP A 206 -1.01 -3.07 -10.53
CA ASP A 206 0.04 -2.91 -9.52
C ASP A 206 1.43 -2.98 -10.16
N MET A 207 1.69 -3.97 -11.02
CA MET A 207 2.98 -4.11 -11.69
C MET A 207 3.28 -2.96 -12.65
N ILE A 208 2.29 -2.46 -13.40
CA ILE A 208 2.48 -1.27 -14.25
C ILE A 208 2.86 -0.06 -13.40
N LYS A 209 2.14 0.22 -12.31
CA LYS A 209 2.48 1.35 -11.43
C LYS A 209 3.88 1.21 -10.85
N THR A 210 4.29 0.00 -10.45
CA THR A 210 5.65 -0.27 -9.99
C THR A 210 6.69 0.00 -11.07
N ALA A 211 6.47 -0.47 -12.30
CA ALA A 211 7.40 -0.25 -13.41
C ALA A 211 7.57 1.24 -13.73
N ILE A 212 6.47 2.01 -13.74
CA ILE A 212 6.50 3.47 -13.90
C ILE A 212 7.33 4.12 -12.78
N CYS A 213 7.18 3.68 -11.52
CA CYS A 213 7.98 4.21 -10.42
C CYS A 213 9.49 3.97 -10.62
N PHE A 214 9.88 2.83 -11.21
CA PHE A 214 11.28 2.54 -11.54
C PHE A 214 11.77 3.34 -12.75
N GLU A 215 10.93 3.57 -13.76
CA GLU A 215 11.24 4.51 -14.87
C GLU A 215 11.55 5.91 -14.36
N GLU A 216 10.72 6.43 -13.45
CA GLU A 216 10.85 7.80 -12.91
C GLU A 216 12.16 8.02 -12.12
N ILE A 217 12.77 6.95 -11.60
CA ILE A 217 14.08 7.00 -10.94
C ILE A 217 15.23 6.52 -11.83
N GLU A 218 14.97 6.37 -13.14
CA GLU A 218 15.91 5.93 -14.18
C GLU A 218 16.48 4.50 -13.96
N ASP A 219 15.80 3.67 -13.16
CA ASP A 219 16.12 2.24 -13.02
C ASP A 219 15.43 1.42 -14.12
N ASN A 220 15.88 1.68 -15.34
CA ASN A 220 15.32 1.11 -16.56
C ASN A 220 15.41 -0.41 -16.61
N GLU A 221 16.45 -1.01 -15.98
CA GLU A 221 16.61 -2.46 -15.94
C GLU A 221 15.45 -3.11 -15.17
N ARG A 222 15.15 -2.61 -13.96
CA ARG A 222 14.02 -3.13 -13.17
C ARG A 222 12.69 -2.84 -13.83
N ALA A 223 12.50 -1.64 -14.39
CA ALA A 223 11.27 -1.30 -15.11
C ALA A 223 11.00 -2.27 -16.26
N ILE A 224 12.00 -2.51 -17.13
CA ILE A 224 11.91 -3.45 -18.25
C ILE A 224 11.60 -4.87 -17.75
N ASN A 225 12.27 -5.33 -16.70
CA ASN A 225 12.03 -6.68 -16.16
C ASN A 225 10.57 -6.85 -15.69
N ILE A 226 10.01 -5.84 -15.03
CA ILE A 226 8.61 -5.86 -14.58
C ILE A 226 7.65 -5.87 -15.78
N TYR A 227 7.89 -5.02 -16.79
CA TYR A 227 7.07 -5.04 -18.01
C TYR A 227 7.13 -6.38 -18.73
N LYS A 228 8.32 -6.99 -18.83
CA LYS A 228 8.50 -8.30 -19.44
C LYS A 228 7.72 -9.38 -18.70
N SER A 229 7.67 -9.35 -17.37
CA SER A 229 6.81 -10.25 -16.59
C SER A 229 5.32 -10.08 -16.97
N ILE A 230 4.82 -8.85 -17.06
CA ILE A 230 3.42 -8.59 -17.48
C ILE A 230 3.16 -9.14 -18.89
N THR A 231 4.09 -8.93 -19.84
CA THR A 231 3.93 -9.48 -21.18
C THR A 231 3.85 -11.01 -21.17
N SER A 232 4.73 -11.67 -20.39
CA SER A 232 4.71 -13.13 -20.26
C SER A 232 3.38 -13.64 -19.70
N ASP A 233 2.82 -12.95 -18.70
CA ASP A 233 1.63 -13.41 -17.99
C ASP A 233 0.33 -13.16 -18.79
N PHE A 234 0.22 -12.05 -19.51
CA PHE A 234 -1.04 -11.63 -20.16
C PHE A 234 -1.12 -11.90 -21.67
N GLU A 235 -0.05 -12.35 -22.32
CA GLU A 235 -0.09 -12.77 -23.73
C GLU A 235 -1.11 -13.90 -23.99
N CYS A 236 -1.34 -14.76 -23.00
CA CYS A 236 -2.34 -15.81 -23.09
C CYS A 236 -3.78 -15.26 -23.20
N VAL A 237 -4.07 -14.13 -22.54
CA VAL A 237 -5.37 -13.45 -22.59
C VAL A 237 -5.60 -12.85 -23.98
N LEU A 238 -4.59 -12.20 -24.55
CA LEU A 238 -4.67 -11.72 -25.94
C LEU A 238 -4.96 -12.87 -26.91
N SER A 239 -4.25 -13.98 -26.74
CA SER A 239 -4.44 -15.17 -27.57
C SER A 239 -5.86 -15.73 -27.48
N SER A 240 -6.46 -15.80 -26.27
CA SER A 240 -7.82 -16.32 -26.10
C SER A 240 -8.84 -15.50 -26.88
N ILE A 241 -8.69 -14.17 -26.92
CA ILE A 241 -9.61 -13.26 -27.61
C ILE A 241 -9.46 -13.33 -29.13
N VAL A 242 -8.21 -13.40 -29.61
CA VAL A 242 -7.87 -13.49 -31.03
C VAL A 242 -8.36 -14.81 -31.63
N TYR A 243 -8.17 -15.92 -30.92
CA TYR A 243 -8.57 -17.26 -31.39
C TYR A 243 -10.02 -17.65 -31.07
N GLY A 244 -10.81 -16.75 -30.48
CA GLY A 244 -12.24 -16.97 -30.24
C GLY A 244 -12.56 -17.87 -29.06
N ASN A 245 -11.62 -18.02 -28.11
CA ASN A 245 -11.81 -18.71 -26.82
C ASN A 245 -12.24 -17.77 -25.68
N TYR A 246 -12.58 -16.52 -26.02
CA TYR A 246 -13.06 -15.52 -25.08
C TYR A 246 -14.37 -15.96 -24.41
N LYS A 247 -14.49 -15.66 -23.12
CA LYS A 247 -15.70 -15.87 -22.35
C LYS A 247 -16.20 -14.57 -21.77
N GLU A 248 -17.49 -14.29 -21.96
CA GLU A 248 -18.12 -13.08 -21.45
C GLU A 248 -18.07 -12.96 -19.90
N GLU A 249 -17.96 -14.08 -19.19
CA GLU A 249 -17.82 -14.10 -17.72
C GLU A 249 -16.49 -13.49 -17.23
N ASP A 250 -15.45 -13.50 -18.06
CA ASP A 250 -14.11 -13.00 -17.73
C ASP A 250 -13.87 -11.56 -18.24
N ARG A 251 -14.90 -10.93 -18.83
CA ARG A 251 -14.83 -9.65 -19.55
C ARG A 251 -13.99 -8.57 -18.85
N ASP A 252 -14.31 -8.27 -17.60
CA ASP A 252 -13.69 -7.17 -16.85
C ASP A 252 -12.21 -7.47 -16.52
N GLU A 253 -11.91 -8.72 -16.17
CA GLU A 253 -10.56 -9.16 -15.85
C GLU A 253 -9.68 -9.22 -17.10
N ASP A 254 -10.23 -9.67 -18.23
CA ASP A 254 -9.56 -9.70 -19.52
C ASP A 254 -9.31 -8.28 -20.04
N TYR A 255 -10.28 -7.37 -19.90
CA TYR A 255 -10.08 -5.95 -20.23
C TYR A 255 -8.90 -5.34 -19.46
N ILE A 256 -8.85 -5.50 -18.14
CA ILE A 256 -7.77 -4.95 -17.31
C ILE A 256 -6.42 -5.58 -17.67
N SER A 257 -6.40 -6.88 -17.95
CA SER A 257 -5.20 -7.61 -18.36
C SER A 257 -4.65 -7.08 -19.69
N LEU A 258 -5.52 -6.82 -20.68
CA LEU A 258 -5.12 -6.27 -21.97
C LEU A 258 -4.65 -4.82 -21.89
N VAL A 259 -5.31 -3.99 -21.08
CA VAL A 259 -4.84 -2.61 -20.85
C VAL A 259 -3.44 -2.63 -20.24
N SER A 260 -3.22 -3.49 -19.25
CA SER A 260 -1.90 -3.65 -18.62
C SER A 260 -0.87 -4.20 -19.62
N LEU A 261 -1.25 -5.15 -20.47
CA LEU A 261 -0.39 -5.69 -21.52
C LEU A 261 0.03 -4.61 -22.53
N TRP A 262 -0.92 -3.77 -22.97
CA TRP A 262 -0.65 -2.63 -23.85
C TRP A 262 0.34 -1.66 -23.20
N GLN A 263 0.09 -1.30 -21.94
CA GLN A 263 0.97 -0.39 -21.19
C GLN A 263 2.39 -0.97 -20.99
N ALA A 264 2.50 -2.29 -20.85
CA ALA A 264 3.79 -2.95 -20.73
C ALA A 264 4.59 -2.90 -22.03
N TYR A 265 3.95 -3.16 -23.18
CA TYR A 265 4.60 -3.01 -24.48
C TYR A 265 4.98 -1.56 -24.76
N ASP A 266 4.11 -0.60 -24.46
CA ASP A 266 4.41 0.84 -24.58
C ASP A 266 5.60 1.23 -23.70
N GLY A 267 5.64 0.76 -22.44
CA GLY A 267 6.75 0.98 -21.52
C GLY A 267 8.09 0.47 -22.05
N ILE A 268 8.14 -0.79 -22.50
CA ILE A 268 9.35 -1.36 -23.11
C ILE A 268 9.75 -0.56 -24.35
N GLN A 269 8.78 -0.21 -25.19
CA GLN A 269 9.03 0.55 -26.42
C GLN A 269 9.67 1.92 -26.13
N ARG A 270 9.15 2.65 -25.13
CA ARG A 270 9.68 3.96 -24.70
C ARG A 270 11.10 3.84 -24.15
N ILE A 271 11.36 2.86 -23.27
CA ILE A 271 12.67 2.71 -22.62
C ILE A 271 13.73 2.24 -23.62
N GLU A 272 13.41 1.25 -24.45
CA GLU A 272 14.34 0.70 -25.45
C GLU A 272 14.45 1.59 -26.70
N ASN A 273 13.63 2.64 -26.80
CA ASN A 273 13.55 3.56 -27.94
C ASN A 273 13.45 2.82 -29.29
N THR A 274 12.43 1.96 -29.38
CA THR A 274 12.17 1.09 -30.53
C THR A 274 10.76 1.32 -31.06
N ASN A 275 10.40 0.68 -32.16
CA ASN A 275 9.03 0.58 -32.67
C ASN A 275 8.61 -0.87 -32.92
N ALA A 276 9.38 -1.83 -32.38
CA ALA A 276 9.19 -3.26 -32.62
C ALA A 276 7.83 -3.81 -32.12
N TYR A 277 7.11 -3.06 -31.28
CA TYR A 277 5.88 -3.51 -30.64
C TYR A 277 4.62 -2.83 -31.18
N GLU A 278 4.72 -1.91 -32.14
CA GLU A 278 3.57 -1.17 -32.70
C GLU A 278 2.46 -2.10 -33.23
N GLU A 279 2.82 -3.08 -34.07
CA GLU A 279 1.83 -4.03 -34.61
C GLU A 279 1.15 -4.84 -33.48
N LYS A 280 1.91 -5.17 -32.43
CA LYS A 280 1.39 -5.92 -31.29
C LYS A 280 0.41 -5.07 -30.49
N MET A 281 0.74 -3.81 -30.24
CA MET A 281 -0.11 -2.84 -29.55
C MET A 281 -1.41 -2.60 -30.33
N ASP A 282 -1.35 -2.49 -31.66
CA ASP A 282 -2.55 -2.38 -32.52
C ASP A 282 -3.49 -3.59 -32.39
N ILE A 283 -2.94 -4.81 -32.29
CA ILE A 283 -3.72 -6.03 -32.10
C ILE A 283 -4.40 -6.03 -30.72
N ILE A 284 -3.70 -5.56 -29.69
CA ILE A 284 -4.25 -5.43 -28.33
C ILE A 284 -5.40 -4.43 -28.31
N GLU A 285 -5.21 -3.26 -28.93
CA GLU A 285 -6.27 -2.23 -29.02
C GLU A 285 -7.52 -2.75 -29.71
N LYS A 286 -7.37 -3.46 -30.85
CA LYS A 286 -8.51 -4.10 -31.54
C LYS A 286 -9.21 -5.12 -30.64
N SER A 287 -8.45 -5.86 -29.84
CA SER A 287 -8.99 -6.85 -28.90
C SER A 287 -9.75 -6.19 -27.75
N ILE A 288 -9.25 -5.09 -27.20
CA ILE A 288 -9.95 -4.26 -26.21
C ILE A 288 -11.28 -3.76 -26.78
N HIS A 289 -11.27 -3.23 -28.00
CA HIS A 289 -12.49 -2.73 -28.66
C HIS A 289 -13.56 -3.82 -28.83
N LYS A 290 -13.15 -5.05 -29.14
CA LYS A 290 -14.05 -6.21 -29.27
C LYS A 290 -14.73 -6.60 -27.94
N ILE A 291 -14.07 -6.36 -26.80
CA ILE A 291 -14.59 -6.69 -25.47
C ILE A 291 -15.57 -5.62 -24.97
N ILE A 292 -15.37 -4.36 -25.36
CA ILE A 292 -16.24 -3.25 -24.91
C ILE A 292 -17.48 -3.05 -25.79
N SER A 293 -17.47 -3.55 -27.04
CA SER A 293 -18.59 -3.48 -28.00
C SER A 293 -19.69 -4.51 -27.72
#